data_AF-A0A562IZA3-F1
#
_entry.id   AF-A0A562IZA3-F1
#
_cell.length_a   1.000
_cell.length_b   1.000
_cell.length_c   1.000
_cell.angle_alpha   90.00
_cell.angle_beta   90.00
_cell.angle_gamma   90.00
#
_symmetry.space_group_name_H-M   'P 1'
#
loop_
_entity.id
_entity.type
_entity.pdbx_description
1 polymer ?
#
loop_
_entity_poly.entity_id
_entity_poly.type
_entity_poly.pdbx_seq_one_letter_code
_entity_poly.pdbx_strand_id
1 'polypeptide(L)'
;MTALTQLIGKGFEVGADGDKILISPAAKLTDETRQWIHNHRSELLAELKRPTIPPHALLVRVANLLGCSGDYLLEQGLLEPCDLEEQAHTDPLVIAEGIHLDPRWIHGRLS
;
A
#
# COMPACT_ATOMS: atom_id res chain seq x y z
N MET A 1 7.43 4.17 -7.82
CA MET A 1 6.09 4.16 -8.45
C MET A 1 5.79 2.73 -8.84
N THR A 2 4.74 2.12 -8.31
CA THR A 2 4.43 0.70 -8.57
C THR A 2 3.57 0.53 -9.82
N ALA A 3 3.51 -0.70 -10.35
CA ALA A 3 2.70 -0.99 -11.53
C ALA A 3 1.19 -0.75 -11.27
N LEU A 4 0.72 -1.05 -10.05
CA LEU A 4 -0.67 -0.77 -9.64
C LEU A 4 -0.97 0.73 -9.60
N THR A 5 -0.09 1.55 -9.01
CA THR A 5 -0.33 3.01 -8.91
C THR A 5 -0.45 3.65 -10.29
N GLN A 6 0.27 3.16 -11.30
CA GLN A 6 0.16 3.66 -12.67
C GLN A 6 -1.23 3.38 -13.29
N LEU A 7 -1.80 2.20 -13.05
CA LEU A 7 -3.14 1.86 -13.55
C LEU A 7 -4.22 2.65 -12.80
N ILE A 8 -4.10 2.77 -11.48
CA ILE A 8 -5.02 3.56 -10.66
C ILE A 8 -4.98 5.04 -11.07
N GLY A 9 -3.79 5.60 -11.30
CA GLY A 9 -3.62 6.98 -11.79
C GLY A 9 -4.21 7.22 -13.19
N LYS A 10 -4.33 6.17 -14.01
CA LYS A 10 -5.04 6.20 -15.31
C LYS A 10 -6.56 6.06 -15.16
N GLY A 11 -7.06 5.91 -13.92
CA GLY A 11 -8.48 5.76 -13.60
C GLY A 11 -9.00 4.34 -13.80
N PHE A 12 -8.14 3.34 -13.65
CA PHE A 12 -8.54 1.94 -13.61
C PHE A 12 -8.61 1.42 -12.16
N GLU A 13 -9.65 0.67 -11.86
CA GLU A 13 -9.70 -0.24 -10.73
C GLU A 13 -9.02 -1.56 -11.14
N VAL A 14 -8.11 -2.04 -10.29
CA VAL A 14 -7.32 -3.25 -10.55
C VAL A 14 -7.52 -4.22 -9.41
N GLY A 15 -7.88 -5.46 -9.73
CA GLY A 15 -8.04 -6.55 -8.76
C GLY A 15 -7.39 -7.84 -9.24
N ALA A 16 -7.34 -8.85 -8.38
CA ALA A 16 -6.94 -10.20 -8.75
C ALA A 16 -8.04 -11.22 -8.44
N ASP A 17 -8.25 -12.15 -9.38
CA ASP A 17 -9.03 -13.38 -9.18
C ASP A 17 -8.09 -14.56 -9.43
N GLY A 18 -7.51 -15.08 -8.35
CA GLY A 18 -6.45 -16.09 -8.39
C GLY A 18 -5.23 -15.57 -9.16
N ASP A 19 -5.03 -16.09 -10.38
CA ASP A 19 -3.96 -15.69 -11.29
C ASP A 19 -4.41 -14.70 -12.37
N LYS A 20 -5.67 -14.28 -12.38
CA LYS A 20 -6.20 -13.34 -13.37
C LYS A 20 -6.17 -11.93 -12.80
N ILE A 21 -5.75 -10.97 -13.61
CA ILE A 21 -5.86 -9.55 -13.29
C ILE A 21 -7.23 -9.08 -13.80
N LEU A 22 -8.03 -8.53 -12.90
CA LEU A 22 -9.29 -7.87 -13.20
C LEU A 22 -9.03 -6.39 -13.39
N ILE A 23 -9.54 -5.82 -14.47
CA ILE A 23 -9.44 -4.38 -14.75
C ILE A 23 -10.84 -3.83 -15.02
N SER A 24 -11.18 -2.74 -14.35
CA SER A 24 -12.41 -1.97 -14.57
C SER A 24 -12.07 -0.49 -14.72
N PRO A 25 -12.77 0.28 -15.59
CA PRO A 25 -13.77 -0.17 -16.56
C PRO A 25 -13.11 -0.73 -17.83
N ALA A 26 -13.61 -1.87 -18.32
CA ALA A 26 -13.11 -2.49 -19.56
C ALA A 26 -13.27 -1.61 -20.81
N ALA A 27 -14.18 -0.64 -20.80
CA ALA A 27 -14.40 0.29 -21.89
C ALA A 27 -13.22 1.24 -22.16
N LYS A 28 -12.37 1.50 -21.15
CA LYS A 28 -11.16 2.35 -21.30
C LYS A 28 -9.93 1.56 -21.74
N LEU A 29 -10.07 0.25 -21.91
CA LEU A 29 -8.94 -0.66 -22.05
C LEU A 29 -8.45 -0.68 -23.50
N THR A 30 -7.40 0.09 -23.79
CA THR A 30 -6.75 0.12 -25.10
C THR A 30 -5.81 -1.07 -25.31
N ASP A 31 -5.50 -1.43 -26.55
CA ASP A 31 -4.55 -2.50 -26.85
C ASP A 31 -3.14 -2.21 -26.32
N GLU A 32 -2.74 -0.95 -26.29
CA GLU A 32 -1.49 -0.52 -25.65
C GLU A 32 -1.51 -0.81 -24.14
N THR A 33 -2.62 -0.52 -23.46
CA THR A 33 -2.79 -0.81 -22.03
C THR A 33 -2.79 -2.32 -21.78
N ARG A 34 -3.42 -3.12 -22.66
CA ARG A 34 -3.38 -4.59 -22.59
C ARG A 34 -1.95 -5.12 -22.70
N GLN A 35 -1.20 -4.62 -23.68
CA GLN A 35 0.19 -5.03 -23.89
C GLN A 35 1.06 -4.65 -22.69
N TRP A 36 0.84 -3.46 -22.13
CA TRP A 36 1.55 -3.01 -20.93
C TRP A 36 1.23 -3.89 -19.72
N ILE A 37 -0.05 -4.19 -19.46
CA ILE A 37 -0.48 -5.09 -18.38
C ILE A 37 0.14 -6.48 -18.55
N HIS A 38 0.17 -6.99 -19.79
CA HIS A 38 0.77 -8.29 -20.08
C HIS A 38 2.28 -8.30 -19.74
N ASN A 39 3.01 -7.25 -20.10
CA ASN A 39 4.44 -7.13 -19.83
C ASN A 39 4.76 -6.99 -18.32
N HIS A 40 3.85 -6.40 -17.54
CA HIS A 40 4.01 -6.19 -16.09
C HIS A 40 3.18 -7.18 -15.25
N ARG A 41 2.67 -8.26 -15.86
CA ARG A 41 1.70 -9.16 -15.21
C ARG A 41 2.22 -9.77 -13.92
N SER A 42 3.48 -10.19 -13.89
CA SER A 42 4.10 -10.80 -12.71
C SER A 42 4.21 -9.83 -11.55
N GLU A 43 4.63 -8.59 -11.82
CA GLU A 43 4.72 -7.50 -10.84
C GLU A 43 3.32 -7.14 -10.30
N LEU A 44 2.34 -6.94 -11.19
CA LEU A 44 0.96 -6.65 -10.82
C LEU A 44 0.37 -7.75 -9.94
N LEU A 45 0.53 -9.03 -10.30
CA LEU A 45 0.04 -10.12 -9.48
C LEU A 45 0.77 -10.23 -8.14
N ALA A 46 2.08 -9.98 -8.09
CA ALA A 46 2.82 -9.98 -6.83
C ALA A 46 2.34 -8.89 -5.89
N GLU A 47 2.04 -7.70 -6.40
CA GLU A 47 1.47 -6.60 -5.63
C GLU A 47 0.03 -6.90 -5.19
N LEU A 48 -0.83 -7.39 -6.09
CA LEU A 48 -2.23 -7.72 -5.78
C LEU A 48 -2.38 -8.89 -4.81
N LYS A 49 -1.41 -9.83 -4.81
CA LYS A 49 -1.36 -10.95 -3.87
C LYS A 49 -0.60 -10.62 -2.61
N ARG A 50 -0.04 -9.42 -2.48
CA ARG A 50 0.66 -9.04 -1.26
C ARG A 50 -0.39 -9.06 -0.13
N PRO A 51 -0.18 -9.89 0.89
CA PRO A 51 -1.16 -10.02 1.95
C PRO A 51 -1.34 -8.67 2.63
N THR A 52 -2.59 -8.21 2.72
CA THR A 52 -2.95 -7.05 3.52
C THR A 52 -2.73 -7.40 4.99
N ILE A 53 -1.94 -6.59 5.67
CA ILE A 53 -1.83 -6.65 7.11
C ILE A 53 -3.03 -5.88 7.67
N PRO A 54 -3.92 -6.50 8.46
CA PRO A 54 -5.03 -5.77 9.08
C PRO A 54 -4.51 -4.58 9.89
N PRO A 55 -5.22 -3.44 9.93
CA PRO A 55 -4.75 -2.21 10.60
C PRO A 55 -4.25 -2.43 12.03
N HIS A 56 -4.98 -3.22 12.83
CA HIS A 56 -4.58 -3.53 14.19
C HIS A 56 -3.30 -4.38 14.26
N ALA A 57 -3.15 -5.36 13.36
CA ALA A 57 -1.94 -6.17 13.30
C ALA A 57 -0.73 -5.36 12.83
N LEU A 58 -0.93 -4.37 11.95
CA LEU A 58 0.10 -3.46 11.50
C LEU A 58 0.57 -2.57 12.65
N LEU A 59 -0.37 -1.94 13.38
CA LEU A 59 -0.08 -1.11 14.54
C LEU A 59 0.73 -1.86 15.59
N VAL A 60 0.33 -3.09 15.95
CA VAL A 60 1.04 -3.93 16.92
C VAL A 60 2.47 -4.25 16.45
N ARG A 61 2.66 -4.57 15.18
CA ARG A 61 3.99 -4.88 14.63
C ARG A 61 4.91 -3.66 14.66
N VAL A 62 4.41 -2.51 14.24
CA VAL A 62 5.19 -1.25 14.25
C VAL A 62 5.53 -0.84 15.68
N ALA A 63 4.58 -0.90 16.60
CA ALA A 63 4.81 -0.61 18.02
C ALA A 63 5.88 -1.51 18.64
N ASN A 64 5.84 -2.83 18.36
CA ASN A 64 6.85 -3.77 18.82
C ASN A 64 8.25 -3.43 18.29
N LEU A 65 8.36 -3.02 17.02
CA LEU A 65 9.65 -2.65 16.40
C LEU A 65 10.21 -1.36 17.01
N LEU A 66 9.35 -0.41 17.38
CA LEU A 66 9.72 0.83 18.04
C LEU A 66 9.91 0.69 19.56
N GLY A 67 9.57 -0.47 20.13
CA GLY A 67 9.66 -0.72 21.57
C GLY A 67 8.64 0.08 22.40
N CYS A 68 7.48 0.42 21.83
CA CYS A 68 6.42 1.18 22.49
C CYS A 68 5.04 0.49 22.34
N SER A 69 3.98 1.11 22.87
CA SER A 69 2.60 0.62 22.69
C SER A 69 1.95 1.21 21.44
N GLY A 70 0.97 0.49 20.87
CA GLY A 70 0.16 1.02 19.76
C GLY A 70 -0.60 2.30 20.16
N ASP A 71 -1.14 2.35 21.38
CA ASP A 71 -1.84 3.53 21.90
C ASP A 71 -0.93 4.76 21.93
N TYR A 72 0.34 4.59 22.32
CA TYR A 72 1.32 5.68 22.30
C TYR A 72 1.52 6.24 20.88
N LEU A 73 1.60 5.38 19.86
CA LEU A 73 1.74 5.85 18.48
C LEU A 73 0.53 6.67 18.01
N LEU A 74 -0.68 6.27 18.41
CA LEU A 74 -1.91 6.99 18.08
C LEU A 74 -2.01 8.32 18.85
N GLU A 75 -1.78 8.31 20.16
CA GLU A 75 -1.87 9.49 21.04
C GLU A 75 -0.85 10.57 20.68
N GLN A 76 0.35 10.17 20.26
CA GLN A 76 1.39 11.11 19.83
C GLN A 76 1.21 11.57 18.37
N GLY A 77 0.22 11.04 17.64
CA GLY A 77 0.02 11.34 16.21
C GLY A 77 1.16 10.85 15.33
N LEU A 78 1.88 9.80 15.77
CA LEU A 78 2.95 9.15 15.01
C LEU A 78 2.43 8.13 14.01
N LEU A 79 1.21 7.65 14.21
CA LEU A 79 0.37 6.90 13.27
C LEU A 79 -1.08 7.32 13.50
N GLU A 80 -1.80 7.64 12.45
CA GLU A 80 -3.24 7.84 12.46
C GLU A 80 -3.95 6.57 11.96
N PRO A 81 -5.23 6.34 12.33
CA PRO A 81 -6.00 5.21 11.83
C PRO A 81 -6.03 5.12 10.29
N CYS A 82 -6.05 6.26 9.58
CA CYS A 82 -6.00 6.29 8.12
C CYS A 82 -4.66 5.78 7.57
N ASP A 83 -3.54 6.06 8.24
CA ASP A 83 -2.22 5.60 7.80
C ASP A 83 -2.13 4.07 7.86
N LEU A 84 -2.77 3.45 8.86
CA LEU A 84 -2.79 2.00 8.99
C LEU A 84 -3.54 1.32 7.82
N GLU A 85 -4.56 1.99 7.28
CA GLU A 85 -5.28 1.53 6.08
C GLU A 85 -4.44 1.74 4.83
N GLU A 86 -3.83 2.91 4.67
CA GLU A 86 -2.98 3.24 3.51
C GLU A 86 -1.73 2.36 3.44
N GLN A 87 -1.14 2.05 4.60
CA GLN A 87 0.09 1.28 4.72
C GLN A 87 -0.16 -0.22 4.92
N ALA A 88 -1.39 -0.72 4.73
CA ALA A 88 -1.74 -2.13 4.91
C ALA A 88 -0.90 -3.11 4.06
N HIS A 89 -0.25 -2.63 3.00
CA HIS A 89 0.63 -3.40 2.11
C HIS A 89 2.13 -3.08 2.29
N THR A 90 2.47 -2.22 3.25
CA THR A 90 3.83 -1.78 3.53
C THR A 90 4.47 -2.68 4.58
N ASP A 91 5.77 -2.94 4.45
CA ASP A 91 6.52 -3.68 5.47
C ASP A 91 6.53 -2.87 6.78
N PRO A 92 6.07 -3.44 7.92
CA PRO A 92 6.12 -2.76 9.21
C PRO A 92 7.50 -2.22 9.60
N LEU A 93 8.59 -2.85 9.15
CA LEU A 93 9.95 -2.37 9.40
C LEU A 93 10.21 -1.03 8.72
N VAL A 94 9.77 -0.87 7.46
CA VAL A 94 9.91 0.39 6.71
C VAL A 94 9.15 1.52 7.39
N ILE A 95 7.96 1.23 7.92
CA ILE A 95 7.15 2.20 8.68
C ILE A 95 7.87 2.59 9.97
N ALA A 96 8.37 1.62 10.74
CA ALA A 96 9.07 1.87 12.00
C ALA A 96 10.37 2.67 11.77
N GLU A 97 11.15 2.33 10.76
CA GLU A 97 12.35 3.09 10.37
C GLU A 97 11.99 4.52 9.96
N GLY A 98 10.90 4.71 9.20
CA GLY A 98 10.37 6.03 8.85
C GLY A 98 10.06 6.90 10.07
N ILE A 99 9.31 6.35 11.03
CA ILE A 99 8.99 7.02 12.31
C ILE A 99 10.26 7.35 13.09
N HIS A 100 11.23 6.43 13.11
CA HIS A 100 12.48 6.61 13.86
C HIS A 100 13.36 7.71 13.26
N LEU A 101 13.42 7.81 11.93
CA LEU A 101 14.22 8.80 11.21
C LEU A 101 13.57 10.19 11.20
N ASP A 102 12.25 10.25 11.07
CA ASP A 102 11.49 11.50 11.17
C ASP A 102 10.10 11.24 11.79
N PRO A 103 9.89 11.60 13.07
CA PRO A 103 8.59 11.46 13.73
C PRO A 103 7.45 12.22 13.03
N ARG A 104 7.75 13.17 12.12
CA ARG A 104 6.77 13.95 11.35
C ARG A 104 6.47 13.37 9.96
N TRP A 105 7.07 12.24 9.61
CA TRP A 105 7.00 11.64 8.27
C TRP A 105 5.56 11.43 7.74
N ILE A 106 4.56 11.30 8.61
CA ILE A 106 3.15 11.12 8.25
C ILE A 106 2.50 12.38 7.66
N HIS A 107 2.97 13.56 8.05
CA HIS A 107 2.38 14.82 7.59
C HIS A 107 2.97 15.29 6.25
N GLY A 108 3.99 14.58 5.74
CA GLY A 108 4.56 14.78 4.42
C GLY A 108 3.69 14.18 3.32
N ARG A 109 2.40 14.54 3.28
CA ARG A 109 1.57 14.33 2.09
C ARG A 109 2.29 14.94 0.90
N LEU A 110 2.69 14.07 -0.02
CA LEU A 110 3.24 14.41 -1.34
C LEU A 110 2.52 15.63 -1.92
N SER A 111 3.25 16.74 -1.99
CA SER A 111 2.88 17.93 -2.75
C SER A 111 3.95 18.21 -3.80
#